data_AF-A0A0D2STQ2-F1
#
_entry.id   AF-A0A0D2STQ2-F1
#
_cell.length_a   1.000
_cell.length_b   1.000
_cell.length_c   1.000
_cell.angle_alpha   90.00
_cell.angle_beta   90.00
_cell.angle_gamma   90.00
#
_symmetry.space_group_name_H-M   'P 1'
#
loop_
_entity.id
_entity.type
_entity.pdbx_description
1 polymer ?
#
loop_
_entity_poly.entity_id
_entity_poly.type
_entity_poly.pdbx_seq_one_letter_code
_entity_poly.pdbx_strand_id
1 'polypeptide(L)'
;MATSSFLRNRYWVLRHGKSIPNEKGLIVSSLENGIRLEYQLASEGVEQAELAGKLFLKELKENDIPLENVRMCYSPFARTRHTAEVVASTLNLPFEGPQCKVMEDLRERYFGPSFELLSHDKYTEIWAMDEKDPFTRPEGGESVDDVASRLASAMATMESEYEG
;
A
#
# COMPACT_ATOMS: atom_id res chain seq x y z
N MET A 1 -6.78 1.83 34.14
CA MET A 1 -6.60 0.52 33.47
C MET A 1 -5.71 0.76 32.28
N ALA A 2 -4.51 0.18 32.24
CA ALA A 2 -3.64 0.33 31.08
C ALA A 2 -4.32 -0.37 29.90
N THR A 3 -4.65 0.38 28.86
CA THR A 3 -5.00 -0.18 27.56
C THR A 3 -3.74 -0.87 27.04
N SER A 4 -3.62 -2.17 27.30
CA SER A 4 -2.62 -3.01 26.65
C SER A 4 -2.85 -2.89 25.15
N SER A 5 -2.01 -2.14 24.46
CA SER A 5 -1.98 -2.15 23.00
C SER A 5 -1.66 -3.59 22.57
N PHE A 6 -2.51 -4.19 21.75
CA PHE A 6 -2.22 -5.48 21.11
C PHE A 6 -1.12 -5.36 20.06
N LEU A 7 -0.80 -4.13 19.64
CA LEU A 7 0.24 -3.85 18.66
C LEU A 7 1.54 -3.49 19.39
N ARG A 8 2.59 -4.24 19.08
CA ARG A 8 3.97 -4.06 19.56
C ARG A 8 4.74 -3.08 18.68
N ASN A 9 4.34 -2.89 17.42
CA ASN A 9 4.99 -1.98 16.50
C ASN A 9 4.22 -0.65 16.36
N ARG A 10 4.95 0.39 15.91
CA ARG A 10 4.34 1.66 15.48
C ARG A 10 4.18 1.67 13.96
N TYR A 11 2.99 2.00 13.49
CA TYR A 11 2.64 1.95 12.07
C TYR A 11 2.46 3.33 11.48
N TRP A 12 3.09 3.56 10.33
CA TRP A 12 2.78 4.67 9.41
C TRP A 12 2.26 4.08 8.12
N VAL A 13 1.11 4.57 7.67
CA VAL A 13 0.48 4.11 6.44
C VAL A 13 0.69 5.17 5.37
N LEU A 14 1.32 4.77 4.27
CA LEU A 14 1.58 5.63 3.12
C LEU A 14 0.88 5.05 1.89
N ARG A 15 -0.11 5.78 1.37
CA ARG A 15 -0.65 5.50 0.04
C ARG A 15 0.38 5.85 -1.02
N HIS A 16 0.45 5.08 -2.10
CA HIS A 16 1.31 5.39 -3.24
C HIS A 16 1.02 6.79 -3.80
N GLY A 17 2.04 7.44 -4.35
CA GLY A 17 1.87 8.68 -5.11
C GLY A 17 1.04 8.48 -6.38
N LYS A 18 0.68 9.57 -7.06
CA LYS A 18 -0.06 9.52 -8.33
C LYS A 18 0.63 8.63 -9.37
N SER A 19 -0.08 7.64 -9.88
CA SER A 19 0.44 6.69 -10.88
C SER A 19 0.08 7.07 -12.32
N ILE A 20 0.77 6.48 -13.28
CA ILE A 20 0.44 6.61 -14.71
C ILE A 20 -1.02 6.16 -14.99
N PRO A 21 -1.54 5.05 -14.43
CA PRO A 21 -2.96 4.71 -14.49
C PRO A 21 -3.87 5.78 -13.89
N ASN A 22 -3.48 6.43 -12.78
CA ASN A 22 -4.30 7.50 -12.20
C ASN A 22 -4.43 8.68 -13.16
N GLU A 23 -3.37 9.06 -13.87
CA GLU A 23 -3.42 10.11 -14.90
C GLU A 23 -4.31 9.74 -16.08
N LYS A 24 -4.33 8.44 -16.44
CA LYS A 24 -5.18 7.91 -17.51
C LYS A 24 -6.62 7.64 -17.06
N GLY A 25 -6.91 7.82 -15.78
CA GLY A 25 -8.21 7.53 -15.19
C GLY A 25 -8.55 6.04 -15.14
N LEU A 26 -7.57 5.14 -15.05
CA LEU A 26 -7.77 3.68 -15.15
C LEU A 26 -7.76 2.97 -13.80
N ILE A 27 -8.62 1.97 -13.68
CA ILE A 27 -8.60 0.98 -12.59
C ILE A 27 -7.53 -0.07 -12.90
N VAL A 28 -6.55 -0.21 -12.00
CA VAL A 28 -5.54 -1.29 -12.05
C VAL A 28 -5.54 -2.01 -10.71
N SER A 29 -6.23 -3.13 -10.68
CA SER A 29 -6.58 -3.89 -9.49
C SER A 29 -6.11 -5.35 -9.55
N SER A 30 -5.86 -5.90 -10.74
CA SER A 30 -5.30 -7.25 -10.87
C SER A 30 -3.81 -7.24 -10.54
N LEU A 31 -3.30 -8.36 -10.03
CA LEU A 31 -1.86 -8.53 -9.79
C LEU A 31 -1.08 -8.53 -11.11
N GLU A 32 -1.61 -9.19 -12.15
CA GLU A 32 -1.01 -9.27 -13.48
C GLU A 32 -0.68 -7.89 -14.05
N ASN A 33 -1.64 -6.95 -13.98
CA ASN A 33 -1.40 -5.58 -14.41
C ASN A 33 -0.63 -4.79 -13.36
N GLY A 34 -0.98 -4.96 -12.08
CA GLY A 34 -0.43 -4.20 -10.96
C GLY A 34 1.09 -4.20 -10.89
N ILE A 35 1.76 -5.30 -11.27
CA ILE A 35 3.23 -5.41 -11.24
C ILE A 35 3.95 -4.81 -12.46
N ARG A 36 3.22 -4.39 -13.50
CA ARG A 36 3.82 -3.89 -14.74
C ARG A 36 4.46 -2.52 -14.51
N LEU A 37 5.72 -2.37 -14.92
CA LEU A 37 6.49 -1.13 -14.74
C LEU A 37 5.85 0.09 -15.43
N GLU A 38 5.12 -0.12 -16.52
CA GLU A 38 4.36 0.95 -17.19
C GLU A 38 3.25 1.57 -16.31
N TYR A 39 2.90 0.93 -15.20
CA TYR A 39 1.91 1.39 -14.21
C TYR A 39 2.53 1.91 -12.91
N GLN A 40 3.82 2.24 -12.94
CA GLN A 40 4.52 2.93 -11.86
C GLN A 40 4.01 4.37 -11.66
N LEU A 41 4.65 5.09 -10.74
CA LEU A 41 4.38 6.52 -10.50
C LEU A 41 4.53 7.38 -11.77
N ALA A 42 3.66 8.36 -11.90
CA ALA A 42 3.87 9.49 -12.78
C ALA A 42 4.83 10.50 -12.12
N SER A 43 5.30 11.50 -12.88
CA SER A 43 6.26 12.50 -12.35
C SER A 43 5.77 13.19 -11.09
N GLU A 44 4.50 13.62 -11.06
CA GLU A 44 3.88 14.21 -9.86
C GLU A 44 3.85 13.24 -8.67
N GLY A 45 3.67 11.94 -8.93
CA GLY A 45 3.68 10.92 -7.89
C GLY A 45 5.06 10.69 -7.27
N VAL A 46 6.13 10.86 -8.06
CA VAL A 46 7.51 10.82 -7.55
C VAL A 46 7.76 11.98 -6.59
N GLU A 47 7.37 13.20 -6.96
CA GLU A 47 7.49 14.38 -6.09
C GLU A 47 6.69 14.20 -4.78
N GLN A 48 5.49 13.64 -4.86
CA GLN A 48 4.68 13.29 -3.68
C GLN A 48 5.39 12.28 -2.77
N ALA A 49 6.02 11.24 -3.35
CA ALA A 49 6.75 10.24 -2.60
C ALA A 49 8.01 10.81 -1.92
N GLU A 50 8.75 11.69 -2.60
CA GLU A 50 9.90 12.40 -2.01
C GLU A 50 9.47 13.29 -0.84
N LEU A 51 8.37 14.03 -1.01
CA LEU A 51 7.82 14.87 0.07
C LEU A 51 7.39 14.02 1.26
N ALA A 52 6.69 12.91 1.02
CA ALA A 52 6.31 11.97 2.06
C ALA A 52 7.52 11.40 2.80
N GLY A 53 8.60 11.03 2.09
CA GLY A 53 9.85 10.59 2.68
C GLY A 53 10.51 11.66 3.56
N LYS A 54 10.53 12.92 3.12
CA LYS A 54 11.07 14.06 3.89
C LYS A 54 10.25 14.31 5.17
N LEU A 55 8.93 14.26 5.07
CA LEU A 55 8.03 14.42 6.21
C LEU A 55 8.18 13.27 7.21
N PHE A 56 8.28 12.03 6.71
CA PHE A 56 8.50 10.87 7.57
C PHE A 56 9.87 10.92 8.27
N LEU A 57 10.94 11.31 7.57
CA LEU A 57 12.25 11.50 8.20
C LEU A 57 12.22 12.56 9.31
N LYS A 58 11.42 13.63 9.13
CA LYS A 58 11.20 14.63 10.17
C LYS A 58 10.49 14.02 11.39
N GLU A 59 9.39 13.29 11.16
CA GLU A 59 8.63 12.61 12.22
C GLU A 59 9.52 11.65 13.03
N LEU A 60 10.36 10.85 12.35
CA LEU A 60 11.28 9.93 13.02
C LEU A 60 12.26 10.67 13.93
N LYS A 61 12.81 11.81 13.48
CA LYS A 61 13.71 12.63 14.28
C LYS A 61 13.02 13.27 15.47
N GLU A 62 11.79 13.76 15.30
CA GLU A 62 11.01 14.40 16.38
C GLU A 62 10.57 13.41 17.46
N ASN A 63 10.54 12.12 17.14
CA ASN A 63 10.21 11.04 18.07
C ASN A 63 11.43 10.21 18.52
N ASP A 64 12.66 10.65 18.19
CA ASP A 64 13.90 9.94 18.50
C ASP A 64 13.94 8.47 18.03
N ILE A 65 13.38 8.19 16.84
CA ILE A 65 13.31 6.85 16.26
C ILE A 65 14.48 6.62 15.30
N PRO A 66 15.40 5.68 15.60
CA PRO A 66 16.53 5.39 14.73
C PRO A 66 16.12 4.78 13.38
N LEU A 67 16.83 5.13 12.30
CA LEU A 67 16.53 4.63 10.95
C LEU A 67 16.70 3.11 10.82
N GLU A 68 17.60 2.51 11.59
CA GLU A 68 17.81 1.06 11.66
C GLU A 68 16.60 0.30 12.23
N ASN A 69 15.68 0.99 12.92
CA ASN A 69 14.44 0.40 13.43
C ASN A 69 13.28 0.53 12.45
N VAL A 70 13.46 1.26 11.34
CA VAL A 70 12.42 1.40 10.32
C VAL A 70 12.34 0.12 9.47
N ARG A 71 11.12 -0.37 9.29
CA ARG A 71 10.77 -1.47 8.39
C ARG A 71 9.73 -0.95 7.38
N MET A 72 10.00 -1.13 6.10
CA MET A 72 9.15 -0.72 4.98
C MET A 72 8.50 -1.96 4.38
N CYS A 73 7.22 -2.18 4.67
CA CYS A 73 6.43 -3.23 4.05
C CYS A 73 5.56 -2.64 2.94
N TYR A 74 5.63 -3.19 1.73
CA TYR A 74 4.97 -2.58 0.57
C TYR A 74 4.32 -3.62 -0.35
N SER A 75 3.25 -3.21 -1.04
CA SER A 75 2.58 -4.06 -2.03
C SER A 75 3.47 -4.31 -3.26
N PRO A 76 3.34 -5.46 -3.92
CA PRO A 76 4.10 -5.78 -5.13
C PRO A 76 3.75 -4.89 -6.33
N PHE A 77 2.67 -4.11 -6.27
CA PHE A 77 2.27 -3.27 -7.39
C PHE A 77 3.34 -2.21 -7.72
N ALA A 78 3.60 -1.97 -8.99
CA ALA A 78 4.67 -1.09 -9.47
C ALA A 78 4.57 0.32 -8.88
N ARG A 79 3.36 0.87 -8.75
CA ARG A 79 3.13 2.18 -8.11
C ARG A 79 3.50 2.22 -6.62
N THR A 80 3.22 1.14 -5.88
CA THR A 80 3.58 1.05 -4.45
C THR A 80 5.06 0.76 -4.28
N ARG A 81 5.64 -0.14 -5.09
CA ARG A 81 7.08 -0.41 -5.10
C ARG A 81 7.89 0.84 -5.43
N HIS A 82 7.54 1.55 -6.51
CA HIS A 82 8.24 2.78 -6.91
C HIS A 82 8.10 3.89 -5.84
N THR A 83 6.93 4.00 -5.17
CA THR A 83 6.80 4.89 -4.00
C THR A 83 7.77 4.50 -2.89
N ALA A 84 7.84 3.21 -2.55
CA ALA A 84 8.72 2.72 -1.50
C ALA A 84 10.21 2.91 -1.85
N GLU A 85 10.60 2.74 -3.11
CA GLU A 85 11.96 3.00 -3.61
C GLU A 85 12.36 4.48 -3.41
N VAL A 86 11.47 5.41 -3.78
CA VAL A 86 11.71 6.85 -3.63
C VAL A 86 11.80 7.25 -2.15
N VAL A 87 10.92 6.71 -1.31
CA VAL A 87 10.95 6.97 0.14
C VAL A 87 12.22 6.39 0.77
N ALA A 88 12.59 5.14 0.45
CA ALA A 88 13.82 4.53 0.95
C ALA A 88 15.06 5.35 0.55
N SER A 89 15.12 5.81 -0.70
CA SER A 89 16.18 6.71 -1.18
C SER A 89 16.22 8.02 -0.38
N THR A 90 15.07 8.63 -0.10
CA THR A 90 14.97 9.86 0.70
C THR A 90 15.47 9.66 2.14
N LEU A 91 15.27 8.48 2.71
CA LEU A 91 15.76 8.09 4.04
C LEU A 91 17.22 7.60 4.03
N ASN A 92 17.86 7.49 2.86
CA ASN A 92 19.16 6.83 2.65
C ASN A 92 19.19 5.37 3.13
N LEU A 93 18.09 4.64 2.97
CA LEU A 93 18.00 3.21 3.27
C LEU A 93 18.24 2.37 2.02
N PRO A 94 18.97 1.24 2.12
CA PRO A 94 19.08 0.30 1.02
C PRO A 94 17.71 -0.33 0.73
N PHE A 95 17.27 -0.27 -0.52
CA PHE A 95 15.99 -0.87 -0.91
C PHE A 95 16.06 -2.40 -1.01
N GLU A 96 17.23 -2.92 -1.36
CA GLU A 96 17.52 -4.35 -1.29
C GLU A 96 18.13 -4.65 0.08
N GLY A 97 17.39 -5.35 0.93
CA GLY A 97 17.86 -5.67 2.29
C GLY A 97 16.72 -5.98 3.26
N PRO A 98 17.05 -6.27 4.54
CA PRO A 98 16.08 -6.73 5.53
C PRO A 98 15.08 -5.63 5.97
N GLN A 99 15.35 -4.36 5.66
CA GLN A 99 14.47 -3.25 6.02
C GLN A 99 13.31 -3.06 5.06
N CYS A 100 13.38 -3.57 3.84
CA CYS A 100 12.36 -3.38 2.81
C CYS A 100 11.80 -4.76 2.40
N LYS A 101 10.52 -4.99 2.64
CA LYS A 101 9.87 -6.28 2.38
C LYS A 101 8.63 -6.10 1.51
N VAL A 102 8.61 -6.79 0.38
CA VAL A 102 7.38 -6.93 -0.41
C VAL A 102 6.40 -7.84 0.34
N MET A 103 5.14 -7.43 0.40
CA MET A 103 4.05 -8.22 1.00
C MET A 103 2.86 -8.21 0.05
N GLU A 104 2.57 -9.36 -0.55
CA GLU A 104 1.45 -9.52 -1.48
C GLU A 104 0.11 -9.20 -0.83
N ASP A 105 0.00 -9.44 0.48
CA ASP A 105 -1.18 -9.15 1.28
C ASP A 105 -1.43 -7.65 1.51
N LEU A 106 -0.58 -6.77 1.00
CA LEU A 106 -0.83 -5.33 0.95
C LEU A 106 -1.33 -4.85 -0.41
N ARG A 107 -1.53 -5.74 -1.39
CA ARG A 107 -2.02 -5.37 -2.73
C ARG A 107 -3.42 -4.74 -2.66
N GLU A 108 -3.72 -3.90 -3.65
CA GLU A 108 -5.05 -3.32 -3.87
C GLU A 108 -6.13 -4.40 -3.93
N ARG A 109 -7.36 -4.05 -3.57
CA ARG A 109 -8.51 -4.93 -3.78
C ARG A 109 -8.65 -5.28 -5.25
N TYR A 110 -8.73 -6.56 -5.59
CA TYR A 110 -9.04 -6.98 -6.96
C TYR A 110 -10.54 -6.81 -7.24
N PHE A 111 -10.91 -5.95 -8.19
CA PHE A 111 -12.32 -5.69 -8.49
C PHE A 111 -12.94 -6.68 -9.49
N GLY A 112 -12.14 -7.64 -10.00
CA GLY A 112 -12.57 -8.59 -11.02
C GLY A 112 -12.30 -8.10 -12.45
N PRO A 113 -12.36 -9.00 -13.44
CA PRO A 113 -12.00 -8.69 -14.82
C PRO A 113 -12.94 -7.68 -15.50
N SER A 114 -14.18 -7.56 -15.01
CA SER A 114 -15.18 -6.62 -15.57
C SER A 114 -14.87 -5.15 -15.26
N PHE A 115 -14.00 -4.87 -14.29
CA PHE A 115 -13.62 -3.51 -13.89
C PHE A 115 -12.16 -3.17 -14.25
N GLU A 116 -11.35 -4.18 -14.53
CA GLU A 116 -9.92 -4.03 -14.80
C GLU A 116 -9.66 -3.23 -16.09
N LEU A 117 -8.76 -2.25 -16.02
CA LEU A 117 -8.43 -1.30 -17.10
C LEU A 117 -9.62 -0.46 -17.61
N LEU A 118 -10.73 -0.39 -16.88
CA LEU A 118 -11.81 0.55 -17.15
C LEU A 118 -11.59 1.89 -16.45
N SER A 119 -12.45 2.87 -16.77
CA SER A 119 -12.45 4.18 -16.09
C SER A 119 -12.68 4.03 -14.59
N HIS A 120 -11.96 4.82 -13.79
CA HIS A 120 -12.18 4.95 -12.36
C HIS A 120 -13.58 5.44 -11.99
N ASP A 121 -14.35 5.98 -12.93
CA ASP A 121 -15.75 6.38 -12.69
C ASP A 121 -16.61 5.19 -12.24
N LYS A 122 -16.17 3.97 -12.59
CA LYS A 122 -16.76 2.70 -12.17
C LYS A 122 -16.63 2.42 -10.68
N TYR A 123 -15.78 3.13 -9.92
CA TYR A 123 -15.73 2.99 -8.47
C TYR A 123 -17.08 3.25 -7.80
N THR A 124 -17.91 4.13 -8.36
CA THR A 124 -19.26 4.39 -7.83
C THR A 124 -20.12 3.13 -7.84
N GLU A 125 -20.00 2.28 -8.87
CA GLU A 125 -20.72 1.02 -8.99
C GLU A 125 -20.21 0.01 -7.95
N ILE A 126 -18.89 -0.06 -7.76
CA ILE A 126 -18.24 -0.91 -6.76
C ILE A 126 -18.69 -0.52 -5.34
N TRP A 127 -18.62 0.76 -4.99
CA TRP A 127 -19.00 1.22 -3.66
C TRP A 127 -20.49 1.03 -3.36
N ALA A 128 -21.35 1.17 -4.37
CA ALA A 128 -22.78 0.87 -4.22
C ALA A 128 -23.06 -0.63 -3.99
N MET A 129 -22.17 -1.53 -4.42
CA MET A 129 -22.23 -2.95 -4.04
C MET A 129 -21.74 -3.15 -2.61
N ASP A 130 -20.63 -2.54 -2.24
CA ASP A 130 -20.03 -2.65 -0.90
C ASP A 130 -20.95 -2.12 0.21
N GLU A 131 -21.66 -1.02 -0.04
CA GLU A 131 -22.60 -0.42 0.92
C GLU A 131 -23.75 -1.36 1.28
N LYS A 132 -24.15 -2.23 0.35
CA LYS A 132 -25.22 -3.20 0.58
C LYS A 132 -24.75 -4.37 1.43
N ASP A 133 -23.57 -4.89 1.13
CA ASP A 133 -23.02 -6.06 1.80
C ASP A 133 -21.49 -6.14 1.62
N PRO A 134 -20.69 -6.00 2.70
CA PRO A 134 -19.23 -6.07 2.63
C PRO A 134 -18.68 -7.47 2.29
N PHE A 135 -19.51 -8.52 2.39
CA PHE A 135 -19.15 -9.90 2.04
C PHE A 135 -19.40 -10.23 0.57
N THR A 136 -20.11 -9.37 -0.16
CA THR A 136 -20.39 -9.59 -1.58
C THR A 136 -19.12 -9.42 -2.41
N ARG A 137 -18.82 -10.43 -3.24
CA ARG A 137 -17.72 -10.38 -4.20
C ARG A 137 -18.24 -9.95 -5.58
N PRO A 138 -17.57 -9.01 -6.28
CA PRO A 138 -17.76 -8.87 -7.71
C PRO A 138 -17.28 -10.15 -8.41
N GLU A 139 -17.78 -10.41 -9.62
CA GLU A 139 -17.40 -11.61 -10.38
C GLU A 139 -15.87 -11.69 -10.52
N GLY A 140 -15.28 -12.78 -9.99
CA GLY A 140 -13.83 -13.01 -10.01
C GLY A 140 -13.00 -12.12 -9.08
N GLY A 141 -13.58 -11.13 -8.41
CA GLY A 141 -12.87 -10.20 -7.52
C GLY A 141 -13.00 -10.52 -6.03
N GLU A 142 -12.47 -9.62 -5.22
CA GLU A 142 -12.45 -9.67 -3.75
C GLU A 142 -13.62 -8.87 -3.17
N SER A 143 -14.17 -9.34 -2.05
CA SER A 143 -15.10 -8.58 -1.21
C SER A 143 -14.32 -7.62 -0.29
N VAL A 144 -15.03 -6.78 0.48
CA VAL A 144 -14.39 -5.94 1.50
C VAL A 144 -13.85 -6.81 2.64
N ASP A 145 -14.56 -7.88 3.00
CA ASP A 145 -14.13 -8.84 4.03
C ASP A 145 -12.84 -9.59 3.64
N ASP A 146 -12.68 -9.96 2.36
CA ASP A 146 -11.45 -10.59 1.87
C ASP A 146 -10.23 -9.68 2.05
N VAL A 147 -10.40 -8.39 1.74
CA VAL A 147 -9.34 -7.38 1.90
C VAL A 147 -9.00 -7.18 3.37
N ALA A 148 -10.01 -7.08 4.24
CA ALA A 148 -9.82 -6.93 5.68
C ALA A 148 -9.11 -8.15 6.29
N SER A 149 -9.54 -9.36 5.94
CA SER A 149 -8.94 -10.63 6.38
C SER A 149 -7.48 -10.76 5.96
N ARG A 150 -7.17 -10.35 4.73
CA ARG A 150 -5.81 -10.35 4.20
C ARG A 150 -4.92 -9.31 4.87
N LEU A 151 -5.42 -8.09 5.07
CA LEU A 151 -4.69 -7.06 5.82
C LEU A 151 -4.43 -7.50 7.27
N ALA A 152 -5.39 -8.16 7.93
CA ALA A 152 -5.19 -8.72 9.27
C ALA A 152 -4.07 -9.77 9.28
N SER A 153 -4.00 -10.63 8.26
CA SER A 153 -2.90 -11.59 8.10
C SER A 153 -1.54 -10.91 7.88
N ALA A 154 -1.50 -9.84 7.08
CA ALA A 154 -0.29 -9.04 6.89
C ALA A 154 0.17 -8.38 8.21
N MET A 155 -0.77 -7.82 8.99
CA MET A 155 -0.49 -7.24 10.29
C MET A 155 0.03 -8.27 11.28
N ALA A 156 -0.61 -9.44 11.38
CA ALA A 156 -0.14 -10.52 12.25
C ALA A 156 1.27 -10.99 11.87
N THR A 157 1.58 -11.05 10.57
CA THR A 157 2.92 -11.35 10.08
C THR A 157 3.92 -10.29 10.55
N MET A 158 3.64 -9.00 10.33
CA MET A 158 4.52 -7.91 10.78
C MET A 158 4.72 -7.91 12.30
N GLU A 159 3.67 -8.14 13.08
CA GLU A 159 3.73 -8.23 14.55
C GLU A 159 4.53 -9.45 15.06
N SER A 160 4.59 -10.53 14.28
CA SER A 160 5.37 -11.72 14.62
C SER A 160 6.85 -11.60 14.25
N GLU A 161 7.15 -10.86 13.18
CA GLU A 161 8.49 -10.76 12.62
C GLU A 161 9.29 -9.57 13.17
N TYR A 162 8.62 -8.50 13.59
CA TYR A 162 9.24 -7.25 14.01
C TYR A 162 8.90 -6.89 15.47
N GLU A 163 9.86 -6.24 16.11
CA GLU A 163 9.75 -5.68 17.45
C GLU A 163 10.20 -4.23 17.40
N GLY A 164 9.35 -3.32 17.90
CA GLY A 164 9.54 -1.87 17.85
C GLY A 164 9.35 -1.19 19.19
#